data_AF-A0A958V3F5-F1
#
_entry.id   AF-A0A958V3F5-F1
#
_cell.length_a   1.000
_cell.length_b   1.000
_cell.length_c   1.000
_cell.angle_alpha   90.00
_cell.angle_beta   90.00
_cell.angle_gamma   90.00
#
_symmetry.space_group_name_H-M   'P 1'
#
loop_
_entity.id
_entity.type
_entity.pdbx_description
1 polymer ?
#
loop_
_entity_poly.entity_id
_entity_poly.type
_entity_poly.pdbx_seq_one_letter_code
_entity_poly.pdbx_strand_id
1 'polypeptide(L)'
;MKQENKGLTAEQIQEKNLNRFQLILIDGEMYKVLNHNQLDVNNQMSLKNGTVVNPDGTYHTMDPKRLRLLDGECLDMNGEIFRNIYQLRKELIQKNKEKKVLAN
;
A
#
# COMPACT_ATOMS: atom_id res chain seq x y z
N MET A 1 5.61 8.86 -22.07
CA MET A 1 4.79 8.69 -20.83
C MET A 1 3.31 9.11 -21.00
N LYS A 2 2.68 9.05 -22.19
CA LYS A 2 1.37 9.72 -22.43
C LYS A 2 0.18 8.82 -22.85
N GLN A 3 0.21 7.50 -22.59
CA GLN A 3 -0.87 6.59 -23.04
C GLN A 3 -1.59 5.79 -21.95
N GLU A 4 -1.15 5.81 -20.70
CA GLU A 4 -1.67 4.86 -19.69
C GLU A 4 -3.06 5.17 -19.13
N ASN A 5 -3.63 6.34 -19.41
CA ASN A 5 -4.92 6.78 -18.83
C ASN A 5 -5.98 7.10 -19.90
N LYS A 6 -5.73 6.76 -21.17
CA LYS A 6 -6.67 7.07 -22.26
C LYS A 6 -7.94 6.22 -22.10
N GLY A 7 -9.07 6.88 -21.81
CA GLY A 7 -10.38 6.23 -21.67
C GLY A 7 -10.79 5.84 -20.24
N LEU A 8 -10.02 6.22 -19.22
CA LEU A 8 -10.42 6.04 -17.81
C LEU A 8 -11.19 7.27 -17.31
N THR A 9 -12.26 7.06 -16.55
CA THR A 9 -12.98 8.15 -15.85
C THR A 9 -12.12 8.74 -14.72
N ALA A 10 -12.48 9.92 -14.23
CA ALA A 10 -11.79 10.54 -13.10
C ALA A 10 -11.81 9.64 -11.85
N GLU A 11 -12.92 8.94 -11.55
CA GLU A 11 -12.96 7.93 -10.49
C GLU A 11 -12.02 6.75 -10.78
N GLN A 12 -11.95 6.23 -12.00
CA GLN A 12 -11.06 5.11 -12.34
C GLN A 12 -9.58 5.49 -12.28
N ILE A 13 -9.26 6.75 -12.60
CA ILE A 13 -7.93 7.33 -12.41
C ILE A 13 -7.65 7.54 -10.91
N GLN A 14 -8.64 7.94 -10.11
CA GLN A 14 -8.54 8.03 -8.65
C GLN A 14 -8.35 6.65 -8.01
N GLU A 15 -9.11 5.63 -8.40
CA GLU A 15 -9.01 4.25 -7.92
C GLU A 15 -7.67 3.62 -8.29
N LYS A 16 -7.16 3.91 -9.51
CA LYS A 16 -5.81 3.56 -9.96
C LYS A 16 -4.71 4.30 -9.17
N ASN A 17 -4.96 5.54 -8.76
CA ASN A 17 -4.02 6.36 -7.97
C ASN A 17 -4.08 6.14 -6.46
N LEU A 18 -5.17 5.58 -5.93
CA LEU A 18 -5.30 5.20 -4.51
C LEU A 18 -4.35 4.04 -4.14
N ASN A 19 -3.89 3.26 -5.12
CA ASN A 19 -2.94 2.12 -5.03
C ASN A 19 -1.47 2.50 -5.19
N ARG A 20 -1.08 3.71 -4.79
CA ARG A 20 0.15 4.33 -5.28
C ARG A 20 1.44 3.67 -4.83
N PHE A 21 1.43 2.79 -3.85
CA PHE A 21 2.47 1.79 -3.58
C PHE A 21 2.09 1.03 -2.31
N GLN A 22 2.73 -0.11 -2.10
CA GLN A 22 2.65 -0.87 -0.86
C GLN A 22 4.04 -0.90 -0.23
N LEU A 23 4.10 -1.00 1.09
CA LEU A 23 5.35 -1.17 1.81
C LEU A 23 5.46 -2.63 2.25
N ILE A 24 6.52 -3.34 1.87
CA ILE A 24 6.76 -4.73 2.27
C ILE A 24 8.10 -4.85 3.00
N LEU A 25 8.14 -5.69 4.04
CA LEU A 25 9.40 -6.08 4.68
C LEU A 25 9.92 -7.36 4.01
N ILE A 26 11.16 -7.32 3.52
CA ILE A 26 11.85 -8.49 2.97
C ILE A 26 13.26 -8.50 3.55
N ASP A 27 13.66 -9.60 4.18
CA ASP A 27 14.98 -9.81 4.78
C ASP A 27 15.41 -8.67 5.74
N GLY A 28 14.43 -8.09 6.43
CA GLY A 28 14.66 -7.01 7.40
C GLY A 28 14.74 -5.60 6.80
N GLU A 29 14.55 -5.46 5.48
CA GLU A 29 14.56 -4.18 4.77
C GLU A 29 13.20 -3.84 4.18
N MET A 30 12.83 -2.56 4.28
CA MET A 30 11.58 -2.06 3.73
C MET A 30 11.71 -1.68 2.27
N TYR A 31 10.73 -2.14 1.50
CA TYR A 31 10.63 -1.83 0.08
C TYR A 31 9.27 -1.23 -0.26
N LYS A 32 9.32 -0.24 -1.14
CA LYS A 32 8.17 0.37 -1.79
C LYS A 32 7.89 -0.37 -3.09
N VAL A 33 6.74 -1.04 -3.17
CA VAL A 33 6.29 -1.73 -4.37
C VAL A 33 5.27 -0.87 -5.11
N LEU A 34 5.65 -0.39 -6.30
CA LEU A 34 4.81 0.37 -7.23
C LEU A 34 4.70 -0.40 -8.54
N ASN A 35 3.54 -0.99 -8.82
CA ASN A 35 3.30 -1.84 -10.00
C ASN A 35 4.31 -3.01 -10.06
N HIS A 36 5.31 -2.89 -10.94
CA HIS A 36 6.40 -3.86 -11.16
C HIS A 36 7.75 -3.39 -10.60
N ASN A 37 7.81 -2.17 -10.06
CA ASN A 37 9.02 -1.59 -9.52
C ASN A 37 9.06 -1.77 -8.00
N GLN A 38 10.24 -2.13 -7.50
CA GLN A 38 10.58 -2.18 -6.09
C GLN A 38 11.65 -1.10 -5.85
N LEU A 39 11.44 -0.25 -4.86
CA LEU A 39 12.35 0.84 -4.50
C LEU A 39 12.64 0.76 -3.00
N ASP A 40 13.91 0.90 -2.64
CA ASP A 40 14.32 0.88 -1.24
C ASP A 40 13.71 2.05 -0.48
N VAL A 41 13.31 1.79 0.76
CA VAL A 41 12.86 2.82 1.70
C VAL A 41 14.04 3.21 2.57
N ASN A 42 14.82 4.20 2.11
CA ASN A 42 16.02 4.65 2.83
C ASN A 42 15.72 5.64 3.98
N ASN A 43 14.52 6.20 4.01
CA ASN A 43 14.09 7.16 5.01
C ASN A 43 12.74 6.77 5.57
N GLN A 44 12.48 7.23 6.80
CA GLN A 44 11.19 7.09 7.44
C GLN A 44 10.05 7.66 6.57
N MET A 45 8.89 7.01 6.61
CA MET A 45 7.72 7.37 5.82
C MET A 45 6.47 7.45 6.67
N SER A 46 5.71 8.54 6.53
CA SER A 46 4.38 8.68 7.13
C SER A 46 3.28 8.21 6.18
N LEU A 47 2.38 7.38 6.70
CA LEU A 47 1.16 6.91 6.04
C LEU A 47 0.00 7.88 6.32
N LYS A 48 -1.12 7.70 5.59
CA LYS A 48 -2.28 8.60 5.70
C LYS A 48 -2.93 8.60 7.09
N ASN A 49 -2.88 7.46 7.78
CA ASN A 49 -3.45 7.30 9.13
C ASN A 49 -2.50 7.79 10.24
N GLY A 50 -1.43 8.52 9.91
CA GLY A 50 -0.43 8.97 10.87
C GLY A 50 0.55 7.90 11.34
N THR A 51 0.43 6.66 10.83
CA THR A 51 1.45 5.63 11.06
C THR A 51 2.75 6.04 10.42
N VAL A 52 3.85 5.83 11.12
CA VAL A 52 5.18 6.15 10.63
C VAL A 52 6.01 4.88 10.60
N VAL A 53 6.54 4.58 9.42
CA VAL A 53 7.26 3.34 9.08
C VAL A 53 8.74 3.66 8.88
N ASN A 54 9.61 2.85 9.47
CA ASN A 54 11.06 2.97 9.36
C ASN A 54 11.64 1.97 8.35
N PRO A 55 12.85 2.22 7.81
CA PRO A 55 13.53 1.31 6.87
C PRO A 55 13.70 -0.14 7.36
N ASP A 56 13.72 -0.38 8.67
CA ASP A 56 13.94 -1.70 9.30
C ASP A 56 12.64 -2.51 9.52
N GLY A 57 11.51 -1.98 9.07
CA GLY A 57 10.18 -2.58 9.24
C GLY A 57 9.51 -2.30 10.57
N THR A 58 10.15 -1.52 11.45
CA THR A 58 9.46 -0.99 12.64
C THR A 58 8.51 0.14 12.25
N TYR A 59 7.38 0.21 12.93
CA TYR A 59 6.40 1.28 12.74
C TYR A 59 5.76 1.68 14.06
N HIS A 60 5.21 2.88 14.09
CA HIS A 60 4.40 3.36 15.20
C HIS A 60 3.14 4.00 14.65
N THR A 61 2.00 3.67 15.25
CA THR A 61 0.72 4.31 14.93
C THR A 61 0.59 5.58 15.78
N MET A 62 -0.59 6.22 15.79
CA MET A 62 -0.85 7.31 16.72
C MET A 62 -0.85 6.85 18.20
N ASP A 63 -0.98 5.54 18.43
CA ASP A 63 -0.76 4.94 19.75
C ASP A 63 0.75 4.86 20.02
N PRO A 64 1.23 5.16 21.25
CA PRO A 64 2.65 5.10 21.61
C PRO A 64 3.33 3.74 21.38
N LYS A 65 2.60 2.67 21.05
CA LYS A 65 3.18 1.34 20.81
C LYS A 65 4.02 1.27 19.52
N ARG A 66 5.31 0.99 19.68
CA ARG A 66 6.19 0.55 18.57
C ARG A 66 5.91 -0.91 18.22
N LEU A 67 5.72 -1.17 16.94
CA LEU A 67 5.43 -2.47 16.36
C LEU A 67 6.47 -2.77 15.26
N ARG A 68 6.50 -4.01 14.78
CA ARG A 68 7.39 -4.44 13.69
C ARG A 68 6.64 -5.40 12.79
N LEU A 69 6.78 -5.21 11.48
CA LEU A 69 6.31 -6.16 10.48
C LEU A 69 7.10 -7.46 10.58
N LEU A 70 6.43 -8.58 10.32
CA LEU A 70 7.11 -9.85 10.04
C LEU A 70 7.61 -9.87 8.59
N ASP A 71 8.59 -10.73 8.33
CA ASP A 71 9.09 -10.92 6.98
C ASP A 71 7.96 -11.35 6.02
N GLY A 72 7.89 -10.67 4.88
CA GLY A 72 6.83 -10.83 3.88
C GLY A 72 5.54 -10.06 4.16
N GLU A 73 5.33 -9.53 5.37
CA GLU A 73 4.17 -8.68 5.66
C GLU A 73 4.27 -7.33 4.97
N CYS A 74 3.11 -6.77 4.62
CA CYS A 74 3.03 -5.49 3.94
C CYS A 74 1.94 -4.57 4.49
N LEU A 75 2.19 -3.27 4.37
CA LEU A 75 1.28 -2.17 4.71
C LEU A 75 0.75 -1.52 3.43
N ASP A 76 -0.53 -1.20 3.42
CA ASP A 76 -1.09 -0.24 2.48
C ASP A 76 -0.90 1.22 2.98
N MET A 77 -1.29 2.20 2.16
CA MET A 77 -1.18 3.62 2.53
C MET A 77 -2.12 4.07 3.65
N ASN A 78 -3.11 3.26 4.01
CA ASN A 78 -4.01 3.50 5.12
C ASN A 78 -3.52 2.85 6.42
N GLY A 79 -2.40 2.13 6.36
CA GLY A 79 -1.81 1.40 7.48
C GLY A 79 -2.49 0.06 7.77
N GLU A 80 -3.28 -0.48 6.84
CA GLU A 80 -3.78 -1.86 6.93
C GLU A 80 -2.61 -2.83 6.68
N ILE A 81 -2.48 -3.85 7.54
CA ILE A 81 -1.43 -4.87 7.46
C ILE A 81 -1.99 -6.12 6.80
N PHE A 82 -1.20 -6.71 5.92
CA PHE A 82 -1.51 -7.94 5.22
C PHE A 82 -0.33 -8.89 5.31
N ARG A 83 -0.63 -10.20 5.30
CA ARG A 83 0.42 -11.24 5.34
C ARG A 83 1.40 -11.14 4.18
N ASN A 84 0.91 -10.67 3.03
CA ASN A 84 1.69 -10.47 1.82
C ASN A 84 0.93 -9.62 0.80
N ILE A 85 1.65 -9.19 -0.23
CA ILE A 85 1.13 -8.38 -1.35
C ILE A 85 -0.03 -9.07 -2.07
N TYR A 86 -0.03 -10.40 -2.16
CA TYR A 86 -1.10 -11.14 -2.82
C TYR A 86 -2.44 -10.97 -2.09
N GLN A 87 -2.46 -11.10 -0.76
CA GLN A 87 -3.67 -10.87 0.04
C GLN A 87 -4.17 -9.45 -0.12
N LEU A 88 -3.27 -8.47 -0.01
CA LEU A 88 -3.59 -7.05 -0.19
C LEU A 88 -4.25 -6.81 -1.55
N ARG A 89 -3.64 -7.31 -2.64
CA ARG A 89 -4.19 -7.16 -4.01
C ARG A 89 -5.55 -7.84 -4.18
N LYS A 90 -5.75 -9.02 -3.57
CA LYS A 90 -7.04 -9.73 -3.61
C LYS A 90 -8.15 -8.91 -2.95
N GLU A 91 -7.88 -8.30 -1.80
CA GLU A 91 -8.85 -7.46 -1.09
C GLU A 91 -9.17 -6.18 -1.86
N LEU A 92 -8.18 -5.52 -2.45
CA LEU A 92 -8.41 -4.34 -3.30
C LEU A 92 -9.34 -4.66 -4.48
N ILE A 93 -9.11 -5.79 -5.15
CA ILE A 93 -9.96 -6.23 -6.26
C ILE A 93 -11.40 -6.48 -5.78
N GLN A 94 -11.55 -7.10 -4.61
CA GLN A 94 -12.86 -7.40 -4.04
C GLN A 94 -13.62 -6.11 -3.66
N LYS A 95 -12.97 -5.20 -2.92
CA LYS A 95 -13.53 -3.88 -2.55
C LYS A 95 -13.98 -3.09 -3.79
N ASN A 96 -13.21 -3.15 -4.88
CA ASN A 96 -13.57 -2.46 -6.14
C ASN A 96 -14.76 -3.11 -6.87
N LYS A 97 -14.91 -4.44 -6.78
CA LYS A 97 -16.09 -5.13 -7.34
C LYS A 97 -17.36 -4.73 -6.60
N GLU A 98 -17.33 -4.71 -5.27
CA GLU A 98 -18.47 -4.34 -4.42
C GLU A 98 -18.93 -2.90 -4.67
N LYS A 99 -17.98 -1.96 -4.79
CA LYS A 99 -18.28 -0.56 -5.14
C LYS A 99 -19.01 -0.42 -6.48
N LYS A 100 -18.60 -1.20 -7.50
CA LYS A 100 -19.27 -1.20 -8.80
C LYS A 100 -20.68 -1.76 -8.75
N VAL A 101 -20.93 -2.74 -7.89
CA VAL A 101 -22.28 -3.30 -7.70
C VAL A 101 -23.20 -2.28 -7.01
N LEU A 102 -22.70 -1.52 -6.04
CA LEU A 102 -23.47 -0.50 -5.31
C LEU A 102 -23.74 0.78 -6.11
N ALA A 103 -22.99 1.02 -7.19
CA ALA A 103 -23.13 2.19 -8.05
C ALA A 103 -24.11 2.00 -9.22
N ASN A 104 -24.74 0.82 -9.33
CA ASN A 104 -25.76 0.48 -10.33
C ASN A 104 -27.13 0.32 -9.66
#